data_AF-C5P1A0-F1
#
_entry.id   AF-C5P1A0-F1
#
_cell.length_a   1.000
_cell.length_b   1.000
_cell.length_c   1.000
_cell.angle_alpha   90.00
_cell.angle_beta   90.00
_cell.angle_gamma   90.00
#
_symmetry.space_group_name_H-M   'P 1'
#
loop_
_entity.id
_entity.type
_entity.pdbx_description
1 polymer ?
#
loop_
_entity_poly.entity_id
_entity_poly.type
_entity_poly.pdbx_seq_one_letter_code
_entity_poly.pdbx_strand_id
1 'polypeptide(L)'
;MAIPTLEGLPTELRIVILRNITDLSTLRSLIHGSMIYQETFHSAREAILENIIYHQYGHMGLAQAIAAVQSKGMHASEASHKPGIATILNRCRHFRSGCSSRTLRATVSITAEECVKLLDLHEEFVFFLQDFCLTAPCPPWMDAVKWRSEMLPVRLSDVEAARILRALCRLETFCNIFGVMDREVELKPEGKQQASWIGHTYDWAEVWDIFFGTMPPWEVEEIFCVRAYLRRKYAGIFAEIANDVSRHIPGPHGEHICKPNWNFGLARELTWAN
;
A
#
# COMPACT_ATOMS: atom_id res chain seq x y z
N MET A 1 -38.72 -19.93 -26.98
CA MET A 1 -37.58 -20.53 -26.25
C MET A 1 -36.95 -19.43 -25.42
N ALA A 2 -36.86 -19.58 -24.10
CA ALA A 2 -36.16 -18.59 -23.28
C ALA A 2 -34.67 -18.65 -23.63
N ILE A 3 -34.07 -17.49 -23.94
CA ILE A 3 -32.63 -17.39 -24.14
C ILE A 3 -32.00 -17.72 -22.78
N PRO A 4 -31.10 -18.71 -22.67
CA PRO A 4 -30.43 -19.00 -21.41
C PRO A 4 -29.60 -17.78 -21.03
N THR A 5 -30.05 -17.06 -20.01
CA THR A 5 -29.32 -15.93 -19.44
C THR A 5 -28.50 -16.41 -18.25
N LEU A 6 -27.36 -15.76 -18.01
CA LEU A 6 -26.52 -15.97 -16.82
C LEU A 6 -27.29 -15.79 -15.50
N GLU A 7 -28.40 -15.06 -15.52
CA GLU A 7 -29.28 -14.80 -14.39
C GLU A 7 -30.23 -15.97 -14.09
N GLY A 8 -30.57 -16.78 -15.10
CA GLY A 8 -31.42 -17.97 -14.95
C GLY A 8 -30.73 -19.16 -14.31
N LEU A 9 -29.44 -19.03 -13.97
CA LEU A 9 -28.67 -20.08 -13.30
C LEU A 9 -29.06 -20.21 -11.81
N PRO A 10 -29.05 -21.44 -11.26
CA PRO A 10 -29.11 -21.67 -9.82
C PRO A 10 -28.07 -20.85 -9.05
N THR A 11 -28.40 -20.44 -7.83
CA THR A 11 -27.54 -19.60 -6.98
C THR A 11 -26.17 -20.25 -6.76
N GLU A 12 -26.10 -21.58 -6.65
CA GLU A 12 -24.87 -22.33 -6.47
C GLU A 12 -23.91 -22.15 -7.65
N LEU A 13 -24.45 -22.18 -8.89
CA LEU A 13 -23.65 -21.96 -10.09
C LEU A 13 -23.21 -20.51 -10.21
N ARG A 14 -24.06 -19.55 -9.83
CA ARG A 14 -23.68 -18.13 -9.79
C ARG A 14 -22.57 -17.87 -8.77
N ILE A 15 -22.61 -18.51 -7.59
CA ILE A 15 -21.53 -18.46 -6.60
C ILE A 15 -20.25 -19.05 -7.18
N VAL A 16 -20.31 -20.20 -7.86
CA VAL A 16 -19.13 -20.81 -8.49
C VAL A 16 -18.54 -19.88 -9.55
N ILE A 17 -19.36 -19.24 -10.39
CA ILE A 17 -18.90 -18.26 -11.38
C ILE A 17 -18.19 -17.11 -10.67
N LEU A 18 -18.83 -16.48 -9.68
CA LEU A 18 -18.26 -15.36 -8.93
C LEU A 18 -16.95 -15.72 -8.22
N ARG A 19 -16.83 -16.95 -7.70
CA ARG A 19 -15.60 -17.42 -7.06
C ARG A 19 -14.45 -17.64 -8.04
N ASN A 20 -14.72 -17.94 -9.31
CA ASN A 20 -13.68 -18.14 -10.31
C ASN A 20 -13.18 -16.83 -10.95
N ILE A 21 -13.80 -15.68 -10.63
CA ILE A 21 -13.31 -14.38 -11.06
C ILE A 21 -12.03 -14.05 -10.29
N THR A 22 -10.95 -13.76 -11.01
CA THR A 22 -9.65 -13.44 -10.43
C THR A 22 -9.36 -11.94 -10.39
N ASP A 23 -10.14 -11.12 -11.11
CA ASP A 23 -9.93 -9.69 -11.23
C ASP A 23 -11.10 -8.87 -10.66
N LEU A 24 -10.76 -7.77 -9.99
CA LEU A 24 -11.75 -6.94 -9.30
C LEU A 24 -12.63 -6.15 -10.28
N SER A 25 -12.09 -5.77 -11.44
CA SER A 25 -12.83 -5.07 -12.48
C SER A 25 -14.02 -5.87 -13.00
N THR A 26 -13.82 -7.12 -13.37
CA THR A 26 -14.87 -8.02 -13.88
C THR A 26 -15.89 -8.31 -12.79
N LEU A 27 -15.45 -8.50 -11.54
CA LEU A 27 -16.36 -8.65 -10.42
C LEU A 27 -17.27 -7.42 -10.26
N ARG A 28 -16.68 -6.21 -10.25
CA ARG A 28 -17.43 -4.95 -10.16
C ARG A 28 -18.41 -4.81 -11.33
N SER A 29 -17.97 -5.04 -12.56
CA SER A 29 -18.84 -4.98 -13.75
C SER A 29 -20.01 -5.94 -13.68
N LEU A 30 -19.81 -7.17 -13.19
CA LEU A 30 -20.85 -8.18 -13.09
C LEU A 30 -21.88 -7.86 -11.99
N ILE A 31 -21.41 -7.37 -10.83
CA ILE A 31 -22.28 -6.96 -9.71
C ILE A 31 -23.10 -5.72 -10.09
N HIS A 32 -22.49 -4.73 -10.75
CA HIS A 32 -23.20 -3.53 -11.19
C HIS A 32 -24.12 -3.77 -12.40
N GLY A 33 -23.83 -4.80 -13.20
CA GLY A 33 -24.63 -5.16 -14.37
C GLY A 33 -25.89 -5.97 -14.06
N SER A 34 -26.00 -6.59 -12.87
CA SER A 34 -27.14 -7.44 -12.51
C SER A 34 -27.39 -7.49 -11.01
N MET A 35 -28.61 -7.14 -10.59
CA MET A 35 -29.06 -7.20 -9.21
C MET A 35 -29.01 -8.64 -8.65
N ILE A 36 -29.26 -9.65 -9.50
CA ILE A 36 -29.21 -11.05 -9.14
C ILE A 36 -27.78 -11.47 -8.76
N TYR A 37 -26.78 -10.98 -9.49
CA TYR A 37 -25.37 -11.20 -9.14
C TYR A 37 -24.93 -10.39 -7.92
N GLN A 38 -25.51 -9.21 -7.71
CA GLN A 38 -25.30 -8.43 -6.48
C GLN A 38 -25.80 -9.18 -5.24
N GLU A 39 -27.02 -9.71 -5.24
CA GLU A 39 -27.57 -10.52 -4.13
C GLU A 39 -26.74 -11.79 -3.88
N THR A 40 -26.33 -12.47 -4.97
CA THR A 40 -25.47 -13.66 -4.90
C THR A 40 -24.12 -13.31 -4.28
N PHE A 41 -23.53 -12.19 -4.69
CA PHE A 41 -22.29 -11.70 -4.13
C PHE A 41 -22.43 -11.42 -2.63
N HIS A 42 -23.50 -10.74 -2.19
CA HIS A 42 -23.74 -10.51 -0.77
C HIS A 42 -23.84 -11.81 0.04
N SER A 43 -24.43 -12.86 -0.53
CA SER A 43 -24.60 -14.16 0.12
C SER A 43 -23.29 -14.95 0.28
N ALA A 44 -22.28 -14.70 -0.56
CA ALA A 44 -21.00 -15.42 -0.56
C ALA A 44 -19.77 -14.49 -0.52
N ARG A 45 -19.95 -13.27 -0.02
CA ARG A 45 -19.00 -12.15 -0.15
C ARG A 45 -17.60 -12.49 0.31
N GLU A 46 -17.47 -13.08 1.50
CA GLU A 46 -16.17 -13.41 2.09
C GLU A 46 -15.38 -14.38 1.23
N ALA A 47 -16.00 -15.50 0.82
CA ALA A 47 -15.35 -16.53 0.03
C ALA A 47 -14.92 -16.02 -1.37
N ILE A 48 -15.68 -15.09 -1.95
CA ILE A 48 -15.37 -14.47 -3.25
C ILE A 48 -14.18 -13.50 -3.11
N LEU A 49 -14.27 -12.57 -2.15
CA LEU A 49 -13.21 -11.57 -1.93
C LEU A 49 -11.89 -12.22 -1.51
N GLU A 50 -11.96 -13.22 -0.64
CA GLU A 50 -10.79 -13.98 -0.21
C GLU A 50 -10.08 -14.62 -1.43
N ASN A 51 -10.83 -15.21 -2.36
CA ASN A 51 -10.22 -15.84 -3.53
C ASN A 51 -9.48 -14.81 -4.42
N ILE A 52 -10.08 -13.65 -4.67
CA ILE A 52 -9.46 -12.57 -5.45
C ILE A 52 -8.16 -12.11 -4.79
N ILE A 53 -8.16 -11.93 -3.47
CA ILE A 53 -6.98 -11.52 -2.70
C ILE A 53 -5.85 -12.55 -2.84
N TYR A 54 -6.14 -13.84 -2.72
CA TYR A 54 -5.12 -14.88 -2.91
C TYR A 54 -4.53 -14.90 -4.32
N HIS A 55 -5.35 -14.63 -5.34
CA HIS A 55 -4.87 -14.55 -6.71
C HIS A 55 -4.00 -13.30 -6.94
N GLN A 56 -4.44 -12.12 -6.49
CA GLN A 56 -3.69 -10.87 -6.66
C GLN A 56 -2.36 -10.87 -5.92
N TYR A 57 -2.33 -11.40 -4.70
CA TYR A 57 -1.14 -11.39 -3.85
C TYR A 57 -0.28 -12.66 -3.96
N GLY A 58 -0.58 -13.59 -4.87
CA GLY A 58 0.01 -14.93 -4.92
C GLY A 58 1.55 -14.95 -4.90
N HIS A 59 2.22 -14.13 -5.71
CA HIS A 59 3.69 -14.03 -5.75
C HIS A 59 4.27 -13.13 -4.65
N MET A 60 3.47 -12.21 -4.12
CA MET A 60 3.89 -11.22 -3.13
C MET A 60 3.88 -11.81 -1.71
N GLY A 61 2.87 -12.63 -1.41
CA GLY A 61 2.55 -13.12 -0.08
C GLY A 61 1.72 -12.10 0.72
N LEU A 62 0.67 -12.58 1.39
CA LEU A 62 -0.33 -11.73 2.08
C LEU A 62 0.16 -11.08 3.37
N ALA A 63 1.19 -11.63 4.01
CA ALA A 63 1.64 -11.19 5.33
C ALA A 63 1.99 -9.69 5.39
N GLN A 64 2.68 -9.19 4.35
CA GLN A 64 3.11 -7.79 4.31
C GLN A 64 1.94 -6.83 4.05
N ALA A 65 0.99 -7.20 3.19
CA ALA A 65 -0.21 -6.38 2.95
C ALA A 65 -1.15 -6.36 4.16
N ILE A 66 -1.32 -7.50 4.84
CA ILE A 66 -2.10 -7.56 6.10
C ILE A 66 -1.46 -6.66 7.15
N ALA A 67 -0.12 -6.69 7.29
CA ALA A 67 0.57 -5.80 8.22
C ALA A 67 0.37 -4.33 7.87
N ALA A 68 0.43 -3.97 6.58
CA ALA A 68 0.18 -2.61 6.12
C ALA A 68 -1.24 -2.15 6.51
N VAL A 69 -2.26 -2.96 6.24
CA VAL A 69 -3.66 -2.64 6.59
C VAL A 69 -3.88 -2.57 8.10
N GLN A 70 -3.34 -3.50 8.87
CA GLN A 70 -3.54 -3.57 10.33
C GLN A 70 -2.70 -2.55 11.11
N SER A 71 -1.59 -2.08 10.54
CA SER A 71 -0.76 -1.04 11.14
C SER A 71 -1.41 0.35 11.10
N LYS A 72 -2.47 0.54 10.31
CA LYS A 72 -3.15 1.83 10.19
C LYS A 72 -3.72 2.26 11.56
N GLY A 73 -3.27 3.43 12.04
CA GLY A 73 -3.63 3.96 13.36
C GLY A 73 -2.73 3.48 14.52
N MET A 74 -1.76 2.60 14.27
CA MET A 74 -0.84 2.06 15.27
C MET A 74 0.40 2.96 15.43
N HIS A 75 0.18 4.21 15.84
CA HIS A 75 1.23 5.22 15.90
C HIS A 75 2.24 4.96 17.04
N ALA A 76 3.53 5.12 16.74
CA ALA A 76 4.63 4.96 17.68
C ALA A 76 4.68 6.04 18.77
N SER A 77 4.01 7.18 18.55
CA SER A 77 3.83 8.25 19.55
C SER A 77 3.03 7.77 20.75
N GLU A 78 2.11 6.83 20.54
CA GLU A 78 1.26 6.28 21.58
C GLU A 78 1.86 5.02 22.21
N ALA A 79 2.32 5.15 23.46
CA ALA A 79 2.92 4.04 24.19
C ALA A 79 1.99 2.82 24.37
N SER A 80 0.67 3.04 24.39
CA SER A 80 -0.38 1.99 24.41
C SER A 80 -0.33 1.08 23.18
N HIS A 81 0.15 1.58 22.04
CA HIS A 81 0.22 0.82 20.79
C HIS A 81 1.46 -0.08 20.69
N LYS A 82 2.46 0.10 21.56
CA LYS A 82 3.72 -0.68 21.55
C LYS A 82 3.52 -2.21 21.51
N PRO A 83 2.60 -2.83 22.29
CA PRO A 83 2.34 -4.26 22.22
C PRO A 83 1.72 -4.70 20.89
N GLY A 84 0.81 -3.90 20.34
CA GLY A 84 0.15 -4.19 19.06
C GLY A 84 1.12 -4.05 17.88
N ILE A 85 1.97 -3.01 17.89
CA ILE A 85 3.08 -2.84 16.94
C ILE A 85 3.99 -4.07 16.97
N ALA A 86 4.42 -4.48 18.17
CA ALA A 86 5.25 -5.67 18.33
C ALA A 86 4.57 -6.94 17.79
N THR A 87 3.26 -7.09 17.97
CA THR A 87 2.46 -8.21 17.46
C THR A 87 2.45 -8.24 15.93
N ILE A 88 2.22 -7.10 15.27
CA ILE A 88 2.22 -6.97 13.80
C ILE A 88 3.62 -7.30 13.24
N LEU A 89 4.67 -6.74 13.82
CA LEU A 89 6.05 -6.97 13.36
C LEU A 89 6.51 -8.41 13.61
N ASN A 90 6.19 -8.99 14.78
CA ASN A 90 6.46 -10.40 15.08
C ASN A 90 5.78 -11.33 14.07
N ARG A 91 4.52 -11.05 13.72
CA ARG A 91 3.78 -11.84 12.73
C ARG A 91 4.51 -11.83 11.37
N CYS A 92 4.97 -10.67 10.91
CA CYS A 92 5.77 -10.56 9.68
C CYS A 92 7.06 -11.39 9.73
N ARG A 93 7.72 -11.43 10.89
CA ARG A 93 8.91 -12.28 11.11
C ARG A 93 8.59 -13.77 11.01
N HIS A 94 7.51 -14.22 11.64
CA HIS A 94 7.12 -15.64 11.64
C HIS A 94 6.79 -16.15 10.23
N PHE A 95 6.16 -15.32 9.40
CA PHE A 95 5.86 -15.69 8.02
C PHE A 95 7.10 -15.80 7.12
N ARG A 96 8.21 -15.14 7.48
CA ARG A 96 9.48 -15.28 6.77
C ARG A 96 10.19 -16.60 7.06
N SER A 97 9.99 -17.18 8.24
CA SER A 97 10.65 -18.42 8.68
C SER A 97 10.07 -19.70 8.05
N GLY A 98 9.35 -19.62 6.92
CA GLY A 98 8.88 -20.79 6.17
C GLY A 98 7.45 -21.23 6.47
N CYS A 99 6.64 -20.39 7.11
CA CYS A 99 5.23 -20.68 7.34
C CYS A 99 4.47 -20.66 5.98
N SER A 100 3.91 -21.80 5.58
CA SER A 100 3.20 -21.93 4.29
C SER A 100 1.96 -21.02 4.22
N SER A 101 1.58 -20.54 3.03
CA SER A 101 0.33 -19.77 2.81
C SER A 101 -0.93 -20.46 3.34
N ARG A 102 -0.91 -21.79 3.47
CA ARG A 102 -1.99 -22.58 4.07
C ARG A 102 -2.13 -22.34 5.58
N THR A 103 -1.03 -22.10 6.28
CA THR A 103 -1.01 -21.76 7.70
C THR A 103 -1.44 -20.32 7.93
N LEU A 104 -1.11 -19.39 7.02
CA LEU A 104 -1.66 -18.01 6.99
C LEU A 104 -3.19 -18.03 6.99
N ARG A 105 -3.78 -18.80 6.06
CA ARG A 105 -5.24 -18.95 5.93
C ARG A 105 -5.91 -19.52 7.18
N ALA A 106 -5.22 -20.41 7.89
CA ALA A 106 -5.71 -21.01 9.12
C ALA A 106 -5.50 -20.12 10.37
N THR A 107 -4.57 -19.17 10.32
CA THR A 107 -4.17 -18.35 11.48
C THR A 107 -4.70 -16.92 11.44
N VAL A 108 -5.09 -16.41 10.26
CA VAL A 108 -5.63 -15.07 10.09
C VAL A 108 -7.01 -15.16 9.44
N SER A 109 -8.06 -14.98 10.24
CA SER A 109 -9.39 -14.69 9.70
C SER A 109 -9.40 -13.25 9.17
N ILE A 110 -9.35 -13.09 7.85
CA ILE A 110 -9.46 -11.78 7.21
C ILE A 110 -10.95 -11.44 7.13
N THR A 111 -11.35 -10.37 7.80
CA THR A 111 -12.74 -9.89 7.73
C THR A 111 -13.05 -9.35 6.33
N ALA A 112 -14.32 -9.34 5.95
CA ALA A 112 -14.73 -8.81 4.65
C ALA A 112 -14.42 -7.30 4.48
N GLU A 113 -14.26 -6.55 5.57
CA GLU A 113 -13.79 -5.16 5.56
C GLU A 113 -12.28 -5.06 5.30
N GLU A 114 -11.48 -5.89 5.98
CA GLU A 114 -10.05 -5.99 5.70
C GLU A 114 -9.79 -6.43 4.26
N CYS A 115 -10.62 -7.34 3.72
CA CYS A 115 -10.54 -7.73 2.33
C CYS A 115 -10.66 -6.54 1.38
N VAL A 116 -11.63 -5.64 1.62
CA VAL A 116 -11.78 -4.42 0.80
C VAL A 116 -10.55 -3.53 0.94
N LYS A 117 -10.07 -3.30 2.17
CA LYS A 117 -8.87 -2.49 2.40
C LYS A 117 -7.62 -3.05 1.71
N LEU A 118 -7.48 -4.38 1.66
CA LEU A 118 -6.40 -5.06 0.95
C LEU A 118 -6.52 -4.84 -0.57
N LEU A 119 -7.73 -5.00 -1.12
CA LEU A 119 -7.97 -4.76 -2.55
C LEU A 119 -7.69 -3.31 -2.94
N ASP A 120 -8.15 -2.33 -2.16
CA ASP A 120 -7.87 -0.92 -2.40
C ASP A 120 -6.36 -0.64 -2.36
N LEU A 121 -5.65 -1.20 -1.37
CA LEU A 121 -4.20 -1.07 -1.24
C LEU A 121 -3.48 -1.67 -2.46
N HIS A 122 -3.95 -2.82 -2.96
CA HIS A 122 -3.39 -3.43 -4.15
C HIS A 122 -3.59 -2.55 -5.40
N GLU A 123 -4.78 -1.97 -5.59
CA GLU A 123 -5.05 -1.04 -6.71
C GLU A 123 -4.12 0.19 -6.64
N GLU A 124 -3.97 0.78 -5.45
CA GLU A 124 -3.05 1.92 -5.22
C GLU A 124 -1.60 1.54 -5.56
N PHE A 125 -1.12 0.37 -5.11
CA PHE A 125 0.24 -0.06 -5.37
C PHE A 125 0.50 -0.46 -6.82
N VAL A 126 -0.48 -1.09 -7.48
CA VAL A 126 -0.40 -1.38 -8.91
C VAL A 126 -0.33 -0.10 -9.72
N PHE A 127 -1.05 0.95 -9.33
CA PHE A 127 -0.92 2.26 -9.95
C PHE A 127 0.53 2.80 -9.87
N PHE A 128 1.15 2.77 -8.69
CA PHE A 128 2.56 3.20 -8.55
C PHE A 128 3.54 2.30 -9.31
N LEU A 129 3.28 1.00 -9.35
CA LEU A 129 4.10 0.05 -10.09
C LEU A 129 4.06 0.33 -11.60
N GLN A 130 2.87 0.53 -12.16
CA GLN A 130 2.69 0.85 -13.57
C GLN A 130 3.37 2.16 -13.93
N ASP A 131 3.18 3.17 -13.10
CA ASP A 131 3.83 4.47 -13.25
C ASP A 131 5.36 4.39 -13.16
N PHE A 132 5.89 3.55 -12.25
CA PHE A 132 7.32 3.26 -12.20
C PHE A 132 7.81 2.63 -13.50
N CYS A 133 7.09 1.65 -14.06
CA CYS A 133 7.47 1.05 -15.34
C CYS A 133 7.53 2.08 -16.48
N LEU A 134 6.66 3.10 -16.45
CA LEU A 134 6.63 4.17 -17.44
C LEU A 134 7.70 5.23 -17.23
N THR A 135 8.09 5.51 -15.98
CA THR A 135 8.88 6.70 -15.61
C THR A 135 10.16 6.37 -14.84
N ALA A 136 10.58 5.10 -14.85
CA ALA A 136 11.74 4.63 -14.10
C ALA A 136 12.96 5.53 -14.38
N PRO A 137 13.68 5.96 -13.32
CA PRO A 137 14.80 6.87 -13.47
C PRO A 137 15.94 6.18 -14.23
N CYS A 138 16.57 6.91 -15.16
CA CYS A 138 17.72 6.43 -15.89
C CYS A 138 18.88 6.11 -14.92
N PRO A 139 19.46 4.90 -14.97
CA PRO A 139 20.65 4.59 -14.19
C PRO A 139 21.83 5.49 -14.55
N PRO A 140 22.74 5.81 -13.61
CA PRO A 140 23.82 6.76 -13.83
C PRO A 140 24.88 6.28 -14.83
N TRP A 141 24.95 4.97 -15.10
CA TRP A 141 25.87 4.36 -16.06
C TRP A 141 25.27 4.21 -17.47
N MET A 142 24.04 4.68 -17.72
CA MET A 142 23.36 4.53 -19.00
C MET A 142 23.06 5.89 -19.64
N ASP A 143 23.13 5.94 -20.97
CA ASP A 143 22.73 7.13 -21.74
C ASP A 143 21.23 7.40 -21.63
N ALA A 144 20.87 8.66 -21.38
CA ALA A 144 19.49 9.08 -21.12
C ALA A 144 18.59 9.06 -22.37
N VAL A 145 19.15 9.14 -23.57
CA VAL A 145 18.40 9.03 -24.83
C VAL A 145 18.11 7.56 -25.09
N LYS A 146 19.11 6.70 -24.91
CA LYS A 146 18.95 5.24 -25.03
C LYS A 146 17.95 4.69 -24.01
N TRP A 147 18.01 5.13 -22.76
CA TRP A 147 17.05 4.73 -21.73
C TRP A 147 15.60 5.04 -22.11
N ARG A 148 15.35 6.28 -22.57
CA ARG A 148 14.01 6.74 -22.92
C ARG A 148 13.43 6.08 -24.17
N SER A 149 14.28 5.72 -25.14
CA SER A 149 13.84 5.17 -26.43
C SER A 149 13.79 3.64 -26.46
N GLU A 150 14.68 2.96 -25.75
CA GLU A 150 14.86 1.50 -25.87
C GLU A 150 14.47 0.73 -24.60
N MET A 151 14.56 1.34 -23.41
CA MET A 151 14.38 0.63 -22.13
C MET A 151 13.01 0.89 -21.49
N LEU A 152 12.39 2.03 -21.76
CA LEU A 152 11.04 2.34 -21.30
C LEU A 152 9.97 1.84 -22.30
N PRO A 153 8.83 1.31 -21.82
CA PRO A 153 8.53 1.00 -20.42
C PRO A 153 9.30 -0.22 -19.91
N VAL A 154 9.72 -0.17 -18.65
CA VAL A 154 10.41 -1.29 -18.00
C VAL A 154 9.47 -2.49 -17.94
N ARG A 155 9.92 -3.63 -18.44
CA ARG A 155 9.19 -4.90 -18.38
C ARG A 155 9.63 -5.69 -17.16
N LEU A 156 8.80 -5.71 -16.14
CA LEU A 156 9.03 -6.48 -14.92
C LEU A 156 8.49 -7.91 -15.08
N SER A 157 9.25 -8.88 -14.61
CA SER A 157 8.74 -10.21 -14.32
C SER A 157 7.80 -10.19 -13.10
N ASP A 158 6.97 -11.22 -12.95
CA ASP A 158 6.06 -11.36 -11.80
C ASP A 158 6.82 -11.31 -10.46
N VAL A 159 8.05 -11.84 -10.42
CA VAL A 159 8.90 -11.83 -9.23
C VAL A 159 9.40 -10.43 -8.90
N GLU A 160 9.80 -9.65 -9.91
CA GLU A 160 10.25 -8.26 -9.74
C GLU A 160 9.09 -7.34 -9.34
N ALA A 161 7.93 -7.48 -9.99
CA ALA A 161 6.71 -6.79 -9.59
C ALA A 161 6.36 -7.12 -8.13
N ALA A 162 6.39 -8.40 -7.75
CA ALA A 162 6.14 -8.83 -6.37
C ALA A 162 7.17 -8.27 -5.37
N ARG A 163 8.44 -8.11 -5.75
CA ARG A 163 9.46 -7.46 -4.90
C ARG A 163 9.11 -6.00 -4.63
N ILE A 164 8.75 -5.24 -5.66
CA ILE A 164 8.37 -3.83 -5.52
C ILE A 164 7.10 -3.71 -4.67
N LEU A 165 6.08 -4.53 -4.91
CA LEU A 165 4.84 -4.52 -4.12
C LEU A 165 5.08 -4.89 -2.65
N ARG A 166 5.97 -5.85 -2.36
CA ARG A 166 6.38 -6.14 -0.97
C ARG A 166 7.07 -4.94 -0.32
N ALA A 167 7.95 -4.27 -1.05
CA ALA A 167 8.65 -3.09 -0.56
C ALA A 167 7.69 -1.93 -0.27
N LEU A 168 6.68 -1.72 -1.12
CA LEU A 168 5.58 -0.78 -0.89
C LEU A 168 4.79 -1.12 0.37
N CYS A 169 4.41 -2.39 0.58
CA CYS A 169 3.72 -2.82 1.80
C CYS A 169 4.54 -2.55 3.07
N ARG A 170 5.85 -2.85 3.03
CA ARG A 170 6.76 -2.60 4.15
C ARG A 170 6.93 -1.11 4.41
N LEU A 171 7.07 -0.30 3.36
CA LEU A 171 7.14 1.15 3.48
C LEU A 171 5.85 1.70 4.11
N GLU A 172 4.69 1.24 3.67
CA GLU A 172 3.39 1.62 4.21
C GLU A 172 3.25 1.24 5.69
N THR A 173 3.66 0.03 6.06
CA THR A 173 3.70 -0.40 7.48
C THR A 173 4.63 0.48 8.30
N PHE A 174 5.82 0.79 7.78
CA PHE A 174 6.76 1.69 8.44
C PHE A 174 6.16 3.09 8.61
N CYS A 175 5.54 3.64 7.58
CA CYS A 175 4.92 4.96 7.62
C CYS A 175 3.70 5.03 8.54
N ASN A 176 2.89 3.99 8.61
CA ASN A 176 1.74 3.95 9.51
C ASN A 176 2.17 3.92 10.99
N ILE A 177 3.28 3.24 11.30
CA ILE A 177 3.77 3.09 12.68
C ILE A 177 4.69 4.26 13.08
N PHE A 178 5.70 4.54 12.26
CA PHE A 178 6.80 5.47 12.56
C PHE A 178 6.76 6.75 11.71
N GLY A 179 5.73 6.94 10.89
CA GLY A 179 5.50 8.20 10.17
C GLY A 179 5.27 9.35 11.14
N VAL A 180 5.44 10.59 10.65
CA VAL A 180 5.39 11.79 11.49
C VAL A 180 4.14 12.57 11.17
N MET A 181 3.03 12.40 11.91
CA MET A 181 1.83 13.19 11.59
C MET A 181 2.09 14.69 11.73
N ASP A 182 1.39 15.55 10.98
CA ASP A 182 1.54 17.02 11.08
C ASP A 182 1.33 17.55 12.51
N ARG A 183 0.56 16.81 13.33
CA ARG A 183 0.28 17.11 14.74
C ARG A 183 1.34 16.61 15.72
N GLU A 184 2.29 15.81 15.24
CA GLU A 184 3.32 15.09 16.04
C GLU A 184 4.73 15.64 15.80
N VAL A 185 4.82 16.79 15.13
CA VAL A 185 6.10 17.46 14.89
C VAL A 185 6.47 18.30 16.10
N GLU A 186 7.51 17.90 16.82
CA GLU A 186 8.12 18.75 17.83
C GLU A 186 9.14 19.68 17.16
N LEU A 187 8.99 20.98 17.40
CA LEU A 187 9.97 22.00 17.03
C LEU A 187 11.12 21.95 18.02
N LYS A 188 12.25 21.35 17.61
CA LYS A 188 13.47 21.47 18.41
C LYS A 188 13.99 22.91 18.40
N PRO A 189 14.71 23.34 19.45
CA PRO A 189 15.32 24.67 19.51
C PRO A 189 16.26 24.98 18.33
N GLU A 190 16.73 23.95 17.61
CA GLU A 190 17.54 24.05 16.39
C GLU A 190 16.72 24.25 15.10
N GLY A 191 15.39 24.38 15.16
CA GLY A 191 14.51 24.50 13.99
C GLY A 191 14.34 23.20 13.20
N LYS A 192 14.85 22.07 13.71
CA LYS A 192 14.67 20.74 13.11
C LYS A 192 13.36 20.12 13.59
N GLN A 193 12.52 19.72 12.65
CA GLN A 193 11.33 18.93 12.91
C GLN A 193 11.75 17.49 13.21
N GLN A 194 11.35 16.97 14.37
CA GLN A 194 11.53 15.56 14.71
C GLN A 194 10.18 14.96 15.09
N ALA A 195 10.03 13.66 14.82
CA ALA A 195 8.87 12.91 15.27
C ALA A 195 8.81 12.88 16.81
N SER A 196 7.65 13.20 17.38
CA SER A 196 7.42 13.22 18.83
C SER A 196 7.71 11.89 19.53
N TRP A 197 7.71 10.78 18.81
CA TRP A 197 7.99 9.46 19.40
C TRP A 197 9.49 9.21 19.64
N ILE A 198 10.39 9.95 18.98
CA ILE A 198 11.84 9.72 19.06
C ILE A 198 12.38 10.22 20.40
N GLY A 199 12.98 9.31 21.18
CA GLY A 199 13.50 9.60 22.53
C GLY A 199 12.43 9.58 23.63
N HIS A 200 11.17 9.33 23.27
CA HIS A 200 10.05 9.20 24.21
C HIS A 200 9.55 7.76 24.28
N THR A 201 9.07 7.22 23.16
CA THR A 201 8.50 5.86 23.10
C THR A 201 9.46 4.87 22.46
N TYR A 202 10.26 5.35 21.50
CA TYR A 202 11.29 4.58 20.82
C TYR A 202 12.53 5.42 20.55
N ASP A 203 13.68 4.77 20.55
CA ASP A 203 14.91 5.31 19.97
C ASP A 203 15.11 4.85 18.53
N TRP A 204 15.85 5.62 17.73
CA TRP A 204 16.11 5.23 16.34
C TRP A 204 16.88 3.90 16.23
N ALA A 205 17.76 3.61 17.19
CA ALA A 205 18.43 2.31 17.29
C ALA A 205 17.42 1.17 17.55
N GLU A 206 16.46 1.39 18.46
CA GLU A 206 15.39 0.43 18.73
C GLU A 206 14.54 0.20 17.48
N VAL A 207 14.12 1.27 16.77
CA VAL A 207 13.37 1.17 15.51
C VAL A 207 14.14 0.40 14.45
N TRP A 208 15.45 0.66 14.34
CA TRP A 208 16.31 -0.09 13.43
C TRP A 208 16.27 -1.57 13.76
N ASP A 209 16.49 -1.96 15.01
CA ASP A 209 16.54 -3.37 15.40
C ASP A 209 15.21 -4.09 15.24
N ILE A 210 14.08 -3.47 15.65
CA ILE A 210 12.77 -4.13 15.63
C ILE A 210 12.14 -4.22 14.24
N PHE A 211 12.52 -3.30 13.33
CA PHE A 211 11.98 -3.22 11.98
C PHE A 211 13.01 -3.69 10.93
N PHE A 212 14.07 -2.91 10.71
CA PHE A 212 15.05 -3.13 9.64
C PHE A 212 16.05 -4.26 9.93
N GLY A 213 16.52 -4.39 11.17
CA GLY A 213 17.47 -5.42 11.60
C GLY A 213 16.92 -6.84 11.49
N THR A 214 15.60 -6.97 11.35
CA THR A 214 14.95 -8.26 11.19
C THR A 214 15.00 -8.78 9.76
N MET A 215 15.25 -7.94 8.77
CA MET A 215 15.26 -8.27 7.34
C MET A 215 16.69 -8.23 6.77
N PRO A 216 16.97 -8.99 5.70
CA PRO A 216 18.27 -8.92 5.05
C PRO A 216 18.50 -7.55 4.40
N PRO A 217 19.77 -7.13 4.21
CA PRO A 217 20.10 -5.79 3.73
C PRO A 217 19.45 -5.41 2.39
N TRP A 218 19.27 -6.36 1.46
CA TRP A 218 18.64 -6.10 0.17
C TRP A 218 17.15 -5.77 0.29
N GLU A 219 16.42 -6.34 1.27
CA GLU A 219 15.01 -5.97 1.50
C GLU A 219 14.89 -4.57 2.10
N VAL A 220 15.87 -4.18 2.94
CA VAL A 220 15.98 -2.81 3.45
C VAL A 220 16.22 -1.85 2.28
N GLU A 221 17.14 -2.19 1.38
CA GLU A 221 17.43 -1.41 0.18
C GLU A 221 16.19 -1.27 -0.72
N GLU A 222 15.43 -2.35 -0.95
CA GLU A 222 14.18 -2.30 -1.71
C GLU A 222 13.19 -1.25 -1.16
N ILE A 223 13.03 -1.16 0.17
CA ILE A 223 12.17 -0.16 0.82
C ILE A 223 12.68 1.26 0.51
N PHE A 224 13.99 1.48 0.66
CA PHE A 224 14.58 2.79 0.42
C PHE A 224 14.55 3.20 -1.05
N CYS A 225 14.70 2.25 -1.98
CA CYS A 225 14.57 2.51 -3.42
C CYS A 225 13.16 2.99 -3.77
N VAL A 226 12.12 2.29 -3.30
CA VAL A 226 10.72 2.67 -3.51
C VAL A 226 10.42 4.03 -2.86
N ARG A 227 10.89 4.25 -1.63
CA ARG A 227 10.74 5.55 -0.94
C ARG A 227 11.40 6.68 -1.72
N ALA A 228 12.61 6.47 -2.24
CA ALA A 228 13.34 7.47 -3.02
C ALA A 228 12.61 7.80 -4.33
N TYR A 229 12.05 6.79 -5.00
CA TYR A 229 11.23 6.96 -6.19
C TYR A 229 10.00 7.85 -5.89
N LEU A 230 9.20 7.44 -4.91
CA LEU A 230 7.98 8.16 -4.53
C LEU A 230 8.30 9.59 -4.10
N ARG A 231 9.35 9.79 -3.29
CA ARG A 231 9.78 11.13 -2.87
C ARG A 231 10.11 12.03 -4.05
N ARG A 232 10.81 11.52 -5.07
CA ARG A 232 11.12 12.31 -6.27
C ARG A 232 9.84 12.68 -7.03
N LYS A 233 8.92 11.72 -7.20
CA LYS A 233 7.66 11.94 -7.91
C LYS A 233 6.81 13.02 -7.24
N TYR A 234 6.57 12.87 -5.95
CA TYR A 234 5.80 13.82 -5.17
C TYR A 234 6.49 15.18 -5.01
N ALA A 235 7.83 15.24 -5.06
CA ALA A 235 8.56 16.52 -4.93
C ALA A 235 8.24 17.46 -6.09
N GLY A 236 8.13 16.92 -7.30
CA GLY A 236 7.71 17.67 -8.47
C GLY A 236 6.29 18.22 -8.27
N ILE A 237 5.36 17.35 -7.87
CA ILE A 237 3.95 17.72 -7.65
C ILE A 237 3.82 18.82 -6.59
N PHE A 238 4.45 18.66 -5.43
CA PHE A 238 4.38 19.68 -4.37
C PHE A 238 5.07 20.99 -4.77
N ALA A 239 6.15 20.94 -5.54
CA ALA A 239 6.79 22.14 -6.07
C ALA A 239 5.88 22.87 -7.07
N GLU A 240 5.17 22.15 -7.94
CA GLU A 240 4.17 22.71 -8.84
C GLU A 240 3.02 23.36 -8.09
N ILE A 241 2.45 22.66 -7.10
CA ILE A 241 1.39 23.20 -6.22
C ILE A 241 1.90 24.46 -5.50
N ALA A 242 3.12 24.45 -4.96
CA ALA A 242 3.70 25.60 -4.28
C ALA A 242 3.83 26.83 -5.20
N ASN A 243 4.27 26.59 -6.43
CA ASN A 243 4.39 27.63 -7.45
C ASN A 243 3.02 28.22 -7.82
N ASP A 244 1.98 27.39 -7.92
CA ASP A 244 0.63 27.87 -8.25
C ASP A 244 -0.03 28.59 -7.07
N VAL A 245 0.14 28.10 -5.84
CA VAL A 245 -0.36 28.77 -4.63
C VAL A 245 0.32 30.13 -4.45
N SER A 246 1.65 30.22 -4.63
CA SER A 246 2.39 31.48 -4.52
C SER A 246 2.04 32.50 -5.61
N ARG A 247 1.63 32.05 -6.80
CA ARG A 247 1.09 32.92 -7.87
C ARG A 247 -0.29 33.50 -7.54
N HIS A 248 -1.09 32.81 -6.73
CA HIS A 248 -2.47 33.22 -6.41
C HIS A 248 -2.61 33.87 -5.03
N ILE A 249 -1.68 33.63 -4.10
CA ILE A 249 -1.65 34.23 -2.76
C ILE A 249 -0.24 34.78 -2.49
N PRO A 250 0.06 36.03 -2.89
CA PRO A 250 1.36 36.63 -2.63
C PRO A 250 1.49 37.02 -1.14
N GLY A 251 2.43 36.41 -0.41
CA GLY A 251 2.78 36.78 0.97
C GLY A 251 3.50 35.67 1.76
N PRO A 252 4.08 35.98 2.95
CA PRO A 252 4.87 35.04 3.76
C PRO A 252 4.09 33.82 4.28
N HIS A 253 2.77 33.79 4.09
CA HIS A 253 1.92 32.63 4.38
C HIS A 253 2.03 31.52 3.32
N GLY A 254 2.40 31.84 2.06
CA GLY A 254 2.52 30.85 0.99
C GLY A 254 3.71 29.88 1.15
N GLU A 255 4.84 30.35 1.71
CA GLU A 255 6.05 29.54 1.88
C GLU A 255 5.95 28.48 2.99
N HIS A 256 5.12 28.72 4.00
CA HIS A 256 4.92 27.77 5.11
C HIS A 256 3.91 26.67 4.79
N ILE A 257 2.95 26.94 3.90
CA ILE A 257 1.91 25.97 3.50
C ILE A 257 2.49 24.85 2.62
N CYS A 258 3.61 25.11 1.93
CA CYS A 258 4.09 24.25 0.85
C CYS A 258 5.37 23.46 1.18
N LYS A 259 5.78 23.35 2.45
CA LYS A 259 6.84 22.40 2.81
C LYS A 259 6.25 21.00 2.85
N PRO A 260 6.64 20.08 1.94
CA PRO A 260 6.08 18.74 1.94
C PRO A 260 6.48 18.03 3.24
N ASN A 261 5.51 17.82 4.13
CA ASN A 261 5.66 16.85 5.20
C ASN A 261 5.47 15.47 4.55
N TRP A 262 6.56 14.71 4.46
CA TRP A 262 6.66 13.51 3.63
C TRP A 262 5.97 12.30 4.28
N ASN A 263 4.67 12.43 4.53
CA ASN A 263 3.81 11.37 5.02
C ASN A 263 2.99 10.80 3.87
N PHE A 264 3.13 9.50 3.65
CA PHE A 264 2.27 8.74 2.74
C PHE A 264 0.79 8.73 3.19
N GLY A 265 0.47 9.27 4.36
CA GLY A 265 -0.89 9.35 4.90
C GLY A 265 -1.84 10.36 4.22
N LEU A 266 -1.36 11.24 3.33
CA LEU A 266 -2.19 12.33 2.78
C LEU A 266 -2.91 12.02 1.45
N ALA A 267 -2.73 10.84 0.86
CA ALA A 267 -3.42 10.50 -0.40
C ALA A 267 -4.86 9.99 -0.23
N ARG A 268 -5.38 9.85 1.01
CA ARG A 268 -6.70 9.20 1.26
C ARG A 268 -7.80 10.11 1.80
N GLU A 269 -7.56 11.42 1.94
CA GLU A 269 -8.61 12.36 2.42
C GLU A 269 -9.46 13.03 1.33
N LEU A 270 -9.35 12.61 0.06
CA LEU A 270 -10.10 13.26 -1.04
C LEU A 270 -10.95 12.35 -1.95
N THR A 271 -11.32 11.14 -1.54
CA THR A 271 -12.18 10.29 -2.42
C THR A 271 -13.44 9.69 -1.82
N TRP A 272 -13.81 9.97 -0.56
CA TRP A 272 -15.07 9.44 -0.02
C TRP A 272 -15.80 10.39 0.94
N ALA A 273 -16.18 11.56 0.42
CA ALA A 273 -17.26 12.36 1.00
C ALA A 273 -18.01 13.08 -0.14
N ASN A 274 -19.13 12.48 -0.56
CA ASN A 274 -20.19 12.98 -1.47
C ASN A 274 -19.77 13.57 -2.82
#